data_AF-A0A520UFY6-F1
#
_entry.id   AF-A0A520UFY6-F1
#
_cell.length_a   1.000
_cell.length_b   1.000
_cell.length_c   1.000
_cell.angle_alpha   90.00
_cell.angle_beta   90.00
_cell.angle_gamma   90.00
#
_symmetry.space_group_name_H-M   'P 1'
#
loop_
_entity.id
_entity.type
_entity.pdbx_description
1 polymer ?
#
loop_
_entity_poly.entity_id
_entity_poly.type
_entity_poly.pdbx_seq_one_letter_code
_entity_poly.pdbx_strand_id
1 'polypeptide(L)'
;MITKIRIGTRDSELAIWQANYAKKKLLSLGISCQIIKLKSEGDLNQITPLYDFGVSGVFTKILDQALLNNKIDIAVHSLKDVPVNLAKGLEINCVFERADPYDIVILKNENIDLSDPLTIATSSIRRKTQWLNKYPNHKIVPLRGNVGTRINKLNKNNWDGAIFAKAGLDRLSIKPKNYSVLNWMIPSAAQGAVAIASKKDNLDLNKILNSISCKKTFHCVQQERN
;
A
#
# COMPACT_ATOMS: atom_id res chain seq x y z
N MET A 1 -19.69 3.82 25.54
CA MET A 1 -19.15 2.69 24.75
C MET A 1 -19.20 3.05 23.27
N ILE A 2 -18.11 2.83 22.52
CA ILE A 2 -18.09 3.06 21.07
C ILE A 2 -18.88 1.93 20.40
N THR A 3 -20.02 2.24 19.79
CA THR A 3 -20.91 1.24 19.17
C THR A 3 -20.79 1.21 17.65
N LYS A 4 -20.28 2.29 17.04
CA LYS A 4 -20.12 2.43 15.59
C LYS A 4 -18.83 3.18 15.23
N ILE A 5 -18.10 2.69 14.23
CA ILE A 5 -16.87 3.30 13.70
C ILE A 5 -17.02 3.56 12.19
N ARG A 6 -16.67 4.77 11.75
CA ARG A 6 -16.56 5.16 10.34
C ARG A 6 -15.12 4.95 9.88
N ILE A 7 -14.95 4.03 8.94
CA ILE A 7 -13.66 3.62 8.39
C ILE A 7 -13.42 4.36 7.07
N GLY A 8 -12.50 5.32 7.06
CA GLY A 8 -12.04 5.97 5.85
C GLY A 8 -11.10 5.09 5.04
N THR A 9 -11.29 5.06 3.73
CA THR A 9 -10.39 4.38 2.79
C THR A 9 -10.40 5.05 1.42
N ARG A 10 -9.39 4.75 0.60
CA ARG A 10 -9.36 5.16 -0.80
C ARG A 10 -10.30 4.32 -1.66
N ASP A 11 -10.78 4.89 -2.77
CA ASP A 11 -11.64 4.22 -3.74
C ASP A 11 -10.85 3.36 -4.75
N SER A 12 -10.03 2.44 -4.22
CA SER A 12 -9.36 1.41 -5.03
C SER A 12 -9.66 0.04 -4.45
N GLU A 13 -9.71 -1.00 -5.29
CA GLU A 13 -10.04 -2.36 -4.86
C GLU A 13 -9.14 -2.83 -3.70
N LEU A 14 -7.83 -2.57 -3.77
CA LEU A 14 -6.90 -2.95 -2.70
C LEU A 14 -7.17 -2.19 -1.40
N ALA A 15 -7.46 -0.89 -1.48
CA ALA A 15 -7.77 -0.08 -0.29
C ALA A 15 -9.12 -0.48 0.34
N ILE A 16 -10.11 -0.81 -0.49
CA ILE A 16 -11.40 -1.35 -0.04
C ILE A 16 -11.22 -2.72 0.60
N TRP A 17 -10.37 -3.59 0.04
CA TRP A 17 -10.02 -4.87 0.66
C TRP A 17 -9.42 -4.65 2.05
N GLN A 18 -8.48 -3.71 2.19
CA GLN A 18 -7.83 -3.39 3.47
C GLN A 18 -8.83 -2.84 4.49
N ALA A 19 -9.74 -1.98 4.06
CA ALA A 19 -10.82 -1.46 4.92
C ALA A 19 -11.78 -2.57 5.37
N ASN A 20 -12.12 -3.51 4.49
CA ASN A 20 -12.92 -4.68 4.85
C ASN A 20 -12.19 -5.62 5.81
N TYR A 21 -10.87 -5.77 5.66
CA TYR A 21 -10.05 -6.52 6.61
C TYR A 21 -10.09 -5.88 8.00
N ALA A 22 -9.92 -4.56 8.10
CA ALA A 22 -10.05 -3.82 9.36
C ALA A 22 -11.46 -3.95 9.95
N LYS A 23 -12.49 -3.77 9.11
CA LYS A 23 -13.90 -3.96 9.48
C LYS A 23 -14.16 -5.34 10.09
N LYS A 24 -13.63 -6.41 9.50
CA LYS A 24 -13.78 -7.79 10.02
C LYS A 24 -13.22 -7.92 11.44
N LYS A 25 -12.05 -7.32 11.71
CA LYS A 25 -11.41 -7.35 13.04
C LYS A 25 -12.19 -6.55 14.08
N LEU A 26 -12.76 -5.41 13.70
CA LEU A 26 -13.60 -4.61 14.60
C LEU A 26 -14.97 -5.27 14.86
N LEU A 27 -15.57 -5.89 13.84
CA LEU A 27 -16.81 -6.65 13.98
C LEU A 27 -16.66 -7.85 14.92
N SER A 28 -15.51 -8.53 14.94
CA SER A 28 -15.26 -9.61 15.91
C SER A 28 -15.20 -9.14 17.37
N LEU A 29 -15.11 -7.82 17.61
CA LEU A 29 -15.25 -7.21 18.93
C LEU A 29 -16.67 -6.70 19.22
N GLY A 30 -17.64 -6.98 18.33
CA GLY A 30 -19.01 -6.48 18.45
C GLY A 30 -19.19 -5.02 18.02
N ILE A 31 -18.22 -4.40 17.34
CA ILE A 31 -18.28 -2.99 16.95
C ILE A 31 -18.79 -2.84 15.51
N SER A 32 -19.91 -2.14 15.35
CA SER A 32 -20.49 -1.84 14.04
C SER A 32 -19.57 -0.93 13.23
N CYS A 33 -19.45 -1.16 11.92
CA CYS A 33 -18.52 -0.40 11.07
C CYS A 33 -19.14 0.03 9.74
N GLN A 34 -18.94 1.29 9.37
CA GLN A 34 -19.33 1.86 8.08
C GLN A 34 -18.09 2.26 7.29
N ILE A 35 -17.96 1.79 6.05
CA ILE A 35 -16.86 2.18 5.15
C ILE A 35 -17.23 3.49 4.44
N ILE A 36 -16.34 4.48 4.53
CA ILE A 36 -16.45 5.78 3.85
C ILE A 36 -15.32 5.86 2.82
N LYS A 37 -15.68 5.78 1.55
CA LYS A 37 -14.74 5.88 0.44
C LYS A 37 -14.45 7.35 0.15
N LEU A 38 -13.18 7.70 0.09
CA LEU A 38 -12.70 9.03 -0.28
C LEU A 38 -11.88 8.93 -1.56
N LYS A 39 -12.14 9.83 -2.51
CA LYS A 39 -11.35 9.93 -3.75
C LYS A 39 -10.18 10.86 -3.52
N SER A 40 -8.97 10.45 -3.92
CA SER A 40 -7.79 11.31 -3.83
C SER A 40 -7.49 12.05 -5.13
N GLU A 41 -6.91 13.27 -5.05
CA GLU A 41 -6.39 13.96 -6.25
C GLU A 41 -5.30 13.16 -6.96
N GLY A 42 -4.51 12.37 -6.21
CA GLY A 42 -3.53 11.45 -6.77
C GLY A 42 -4.14 10.25 -7.54
N ASP A 43 -5.42 9.95 -7.33
CA ASP A 43 -6.17 9.00 -8.16
C ASP A 43 -6.68 9.66 -9.46
N LEU A 44 -6.78 11.00 -9.49
CA LEU A 44 -7.27 11.79 -10.62
C LEU A 44 -6.13 12.21 -11.57
N ASN A 45 -4.95 12.56 -11.04
CA ASN A 45 -3.82 13.06 -11.85
C ASN A 45 -2.74 12.00 -12.12
N GLN A 46 -2.84 11.32 -13.27
CA GLN A 46 -1.87 10.31 -13.73
C GLN A 46 -0.66 10.87 -14.51
N ILE A 47 -0.67 12.18 -14.83
CA ILE A 47 0.23 12.81 -15.81
C ILE A 47 1.54 13.32 -15.16
N THR A 48 1.52 13.78 -13.91
CA THR A 48 2.65 14.48 -13.28
C THR A 48 3.61 13.53 -12.52
N PRO A 49 4.95 13.66 -12.68
CA PRO A 49 5.95 12.91 -11.91
C PRO A 49 5.72 12.96 -10.38
N LEU A 50 5.96 11.85 -9.66
CA LEU A 50 5.65 11.77 -8.22
C LEU A 50 6.56 12.68 -7.37
N TYR A 51 7.76 13.00 -7.89
CA TYR A 51 8.72 13.89 -7.23
C TYR A 51 8.37 15.37 -7.41
N ASP A 52 7.69 15.73 -8.51
CA ASP A 52 7.27 17.12 -8.79
C ASP A 52 6.18 17.61 -7.84
N PHE A 53 5.56 16.72 -7.08
CA PHE A 53 4.48 17.12 -6.18
C PHE A 53 4.94 17.87 -4.94
N GLY A 54 6.24 17.98 -4.62
CA GLY A 54 6.79 18.87 -3.56
C GLY A 54 6.19 18.73 -2.14
N VAL A 55 5.21 17.85 -1.96
CA VAL A 55 4.33 17.75 -0.81
C VAL A 55 4.28 16.28 -0.41
N SER A 56 4.87 15.97 0.73
CA SER A 56 4.80 14.65 1.33
C SER A 56 3.34 14.26 1.60
N GLY A 57 2.86 13.15 1.01
CA GLY A 57 1.58 12.54 1.43
C GLY A 57 0.36 12.72 0.53
N VAL A 58 0.52 12.83 -0.79
CA VAL A 58 -0.61 12.94 -1.76
C VAL A 58 -1.72 11.89 -1.54
N PHE A 59 -1.35 10.68 -1.09
CA PHE A 59 -2.30 9.60 -0.83
C PHE A 59 -2.95 9.62 0.56
N THR A 60 -2.37 10.31 1.55
CA THR A 60 -2.89 10.35 2.92
C THR A 60 -3.67 11.62 3.21
N LYS A 61 -3.33 12.74 2.56
CA LYS A 61 -3.88 14.09 2.84
C LYS A 61 -5.41 14.12 2.99
N ILE A 62 -6.12 13.41 2.13
CA ILE A 62 -7.60 13.40 2.14
C ILE A 62 -8.18 12.57 3.29
N LEU A 63 -7.51 11.47 3.65
CA LEU A 63 -7.87 10.68 4.83
C LEU A 63 -7.51 11.43 6.11
N ASP A 64 -6.36 12.10 6.14
CA ASP A 64 -5.92 12.91 7.28
C ASP A 64 -6.90 14.07 7.53
N GLN A 65 -7.30 14.79 6.48
CA GLN A 65 -8.32 15.85 6.57
C GLN A 65 -9.67 15.30 7.02
N ALA A 66 -10.08 14.13 6.56
CA ALA A 66 -11.34 13.51 6.97
C ALA A 66 -11.32 13.09 8.44
N LEU A 67 -10.18 12.59 8.95
CA LEU A 67 -9.97 12.32 10.37
C LEU A 67 -10.09 13.61 11.18
N LEU A 68 -9.29 14.63 10.83
CA LEU A 68 -9.25 15.90 11.56
C LEU A 68 -10.63 16.58 11.62
N ASN A 69 -11.37 16.56 10.51
CA ASN A 69 -12.72 17.13 10.40
C ASN A 69 -13.85 16.22 10.91
N ASN A 70 -13.53 15.15 11.65
CA ASN A 70 -14.52 14.21 12.21
C ASN A 70 -15.48 13.61 11.15
N LYS A 71 -15.05 13.47 9.89
CA LYS A 71 -15.83 12.80 8.83
C LYS A 71 -15.69 11.28 8.89
N ILE A 72 -14.55 10.81 9.38
CA ILE A 72 -14.23 9.40 9.66
C ILE A 72 -13.61 9.32 11.06
N ASP A 73 -13.69 8.15 11.68
CA ASP A 73 -13.15 7.90 13.03
C ASP A 73 -11.76 7.25 12.94
N ILE A 74 -11.57 6.41 11.92
CA ILE A 74 -10.29 5.79 11.60
C ILE A 74 -9.99 5.88 10.09
N ALA A 75 -8.72 5.88 9.71
CA ALA A 75 -8.29 5.74 8.32
C ALA A 75 -7.42 4.49 8.14
N VAL A 76 -7.68 3.69 7.11
CA VAL A 76 -6.95 2.46 6.82
C VAL A 76 -5.99 2.67 5.66
N HIS A 77 -4.72 2.30 5.85
CA HIS A 77 -3.66 2.54 4.89
C HIS A 77 -2.81 1.29 4.63
N SER A 78 -2.25 1.21 3.41
CA SER A 78 -0.99 0.51 3.21
C SER A 78 0.11 1.34 3.85
N LEU A 79 0.80 0.82 4.87
CA LEU A 79 1.68 1.65 5.71
C LEU A 79 2.88 2.22 4.94
N LYS A 80 3.34 1.52 3.90
CA LYS A 80 4.38 2.02 2.99
C LYS A 80 4.02 3.33 2.26
N ASP A 81 2.73 3.64 2.14
CA ASP A 81 2.24 4.84 1.46
C ASP A 81 2.00 6.00 2.45
N VAL A 82 2.23 5.78 3.75
CA VAL A 82 2.05 6.79 4.80
C VAL A 82 3.36 7.54 5.04
N PRO A 83 3.37 8.89 5.00
CA PRO A 83 4.56 9.68 5.34
C PRO A 83 5.10 9.35 6.72
N VAL A 84 6.41 9.50 6.96
CA VAL A 84 7.03 9.27 8.28
C VAL A 84 6.34 10.14 9.34
N ASN A 85 6.21 11.43 9.05
CA ASN A 85 5.50 12.38 9.90
C ASN A 85 4.02 12.44 9.50
N LEU A 86 3.13 12.02 10.39
CA LEU A 86 1.69 12.22 10.23
C LEU A 86 1.30 13.68 10.52
N ALA A 87 0.12 14.08 10.05
CA ALA A 87 -0.45 15.37 10.41
C ALA A 87 -0.60 15.52 11.94
N LYS A 88 -0.37 16.73 12.45
CA LYS A 88 -0.49 17.03 13.88
C LYS A 88 -1.86 16.59 14.40
N GLY A 89 -1.86 15.85 15.51
CA GLY A 89 -3.08 15.31 16.12
C GLY A 89 -3.49 13.92 15.63
N LEU A 90 -2.78 13.34 14.65
CA LEU A 90 -2.99 11.96 14.18
C LEU A 90 -1.83 11.05 14.59
N GLU A 91 -2.12 9.76 14.76
CA GLU A 91 -1.12 8.73 14.98
C GLU A 91 -1.55 7.38 14.40
N ILE A 92 -0.58 6.49 14.21
CA ILE A 92 -0.85 5.08 13.88
C ILE A 92 -1.10 4.33 15.18
N ASN A 93 -2.33 3.82 15.35
CA ASN A 93 -2.76 3.13 16.58
C ASN A 93 -2.95 1.62 16.43
N CYS A 94 -2.89 1.11 15.20
CA CYS A 94 -2.93 -0.32 14.97
C CYS A 94 -2.16 -0.66 13.69
N VAL A 95 -1.40 -1.74 13.74
CA VAL A 95 -0.78 -2.36 12.58
C VAL A 95 -1.15 -3.84 12.60
N PHE A 96 -1.71 -4.34 11.52
CA PHE A 96 -2.06 -5.75 11.43
C PHE A 96 -0.85 -6.63 11.17
N GLU A 97 -1.03 -7.94 11.30
CA GLU A 97 -0.01 -8.92 10.90
C GLU A 97 0.47 -8.66 9.47
N ARG A 98 1.79 -8.64 9.29
CA ARG A 98 2.41 -8.32 8.00
C ARG A 98 2.15 -9.43 6.99
N ALA A 99 1.65 -9.06 5.83
CA ALA A 99 1.66 -9.94 4.67
C ALA A 99 3.08 -10.05 4.08
N ASP A 100 3.27 -10.95 3.12
CA ASP A 100 4.54 -11.14 2.43
C ASP A 100 5.13 -9.79 1.93
N PRO A 101 6.29 -9.37 2.45
CA PRO A 101 6.87 -8.08 2.14
C PRO A 101 7.61 -8.07 0.79
N TYR A 102 7.85 -9.22 0.16
CA TYR A 102 8.66 -9.30 -1.05
C TYR A 102 8.01 -8.64 -2.26
N ASP A 103 8.86 -8.19 -3.17
CA ASP A 103 8.45 -7.86 -4.52
C ASP A 103 8.44 -9.13 -5.39
N ILE A 104 7.60 -9.12 -6.41
CA ILE A 104 7.65 -10.09 -7.50
C ILE A 104 7.83 -9.37 -8.83
N VAL A 105 8.51 -10.02 -9.76
CA VAL A 105 8.41 -9.67 -11.18
C VAL A 105 7.36 -10.57 -11.81
N ILE A 106 6.41 -9.97 -12.52
CA ILE A 106 5.50 -10.69 -13.43
C ILE A 106 6.08 -10.56 -14.82
N LEU A 107 6.29 -11.69 -15.49
CA LEU A 107 6.82 -11.78 -16.86
C LEU A 107 5.67 -12.07 -17.82
N LYS A 108 5.75 -11.58 -19.06
CA LYS A 108 4.70 -11.78 -20.06
C LYS A 108 4.74 -13.19 -20.65
N ASN A 109 5.95 -13.73 -20.84
CA ASN A 109 6.19 -15.06 -21.43
C ASN A 109 6.87 -15.99 -20.41
N GLU A 110 6.69 -17.30 -20.56
CA GLU A 110 7.24 -18.34 -19.66
C GLU A 110 8.75 -18.53 -19.83
N ASN A 111 9.26 -18.37 -21.05
CA ASN A 111 10.64 -18.67 -21.42
C ASN A 111 11.51 -17.42 -21.57
N ILE A 112 11.28 -16.39 -20.77
CA ILE A 112 12.10 -15.18 -20.79
C ILE A 112 13.42 -15.47 -20.07
N ASP A 113 14.54 -15.34 -20.78
CA ASP A 113 15.85 -15.29 -20.17
C ASP A 113 16.10 -13.88 -19.61
N LEU A 114 16.43 -13.80 -18.32
CA LEU A 114 16.77 -12.54 -17.66
C LEU A 114 18.20 -12.08 -17.99
N SER A 115 18.97 -12.86 -18.74
CA SER A 115 20.27 -12.45 -19.29
C SER A 115 20.12 -11.56 -20.53
N ASP A 116 19.00 -11.69 -21.25
CA ASP A 116 18.68 -10.88 -22.42
C ASP A 116 18.26 -9.44 -22.03
N PRO A 117 18.45 -8.44 -22.91
CA PRO A 117 17.94 -7.09 -22.67
C PRO A 117 16.40 -7.04 -22.62
N LEU A 118 15.82 -6.84 -21.43
CA LEU A 118 14.37 -6.75 -21.23
C LEU A 118 13.88 -5.35 -20.89
N THR A 119 12.62 -5.05 -21.23
CA THR A 119 11.86 -3.87 -20.81
C THR A 119 10.96 -4.20 -19.62
N ILE A 120 11.33 -3.73 -18.42
CA ILE A 120 10.60 -3.98 -17.16
C ILE A 120 9.91 -2.71 -16.66
N ALA A 121 8.63 -2.82 -16.34
CA ALA A 121 7.80 -1.69 -15.96
C ALA A 121 7.73 -1.49 -14.43
N THR A 122 8.18 -0.33 -13.96
CA THR A 122 8.08 0.13 -12.57
C THR A 122 8.30 1.64 -12.47
N SER A 123 7.49 2.34 -11.66
CA SER A 123 7.74 3.76 -11.32
C SER A 123 8.50 3.93 -9.99
N SER A 124 8.86 2.86 -9.29
CA SER A 124 9.60 2.94 -8.04
C SER A 124 11.09 3.09 -8.30
N ILE A 125 11.69 4.18 -7.81
CA ILE A 125 13.15 4.41 -7.87
C ILE A 125 13.89 3.27 -7.15
N ARG A 126 13.43 2.87 -5.95
CA ARG A 126 13.97 1.72 -5.21
C ARG A 126 14.07 0.46 -6.08
N ARG A 127 12.96 0.09 -6.74
CA ARG A 127 12.92 -1.10 -7.60
C ARG A 127 13.79 -0.93 -8.84
N LYS A 128 13.75 0.24 -9.48
CA LYS A 128 14.58 0.58 -10.64
C LYS A 128 16.06 0.39 -10.32
N THR A 129 16.56 1.02 -9.25
CA THR A 129 17.97 0.99 -8.86
C THR A 129 18.42 -0.43 -8.54
N GLN A 130 17.68 -1.16 -7.72
CA GLN A 130 18.05 -2.54 -7.37
C GLN A 130 17.97 -3.49 -8.58
N TRP A 131 16.98 -3.30 -9.46
CA TRP A 131 16.86 -4.09 -10.67
C TRP A 131 18.02 -3.86 -11.63
N LEU A 132 18.35 -2.60 -11.92
CA LEU A 132 19.45 -2.25 -12.83
C LEU A 132 20.82 -2.59 -12.25
N ASN A 133 20.97 -2.60 -10.93
CA ASN A 133 22.19 -3.10 -10.30
C ASN A 133 22.42 -4.59 -10.59
N LYS A 134 21.35 -5.39 -10.66
CA LYS A 134 21.44 -6.82 -10.95
C LYS A 134 21.42 -7.13 -12.46
N TYR A 135 20.66 -6.36 -13.23
CA TYR A 135 20.47 -6.52 -14.67
C TYR A 135 20.75 -5.18 -15.40
N PRO A 136 22.03 -4.82 -15.61
CA PRO A 136 22.41 -3.50 -16.14
C PRO A 136 21.93 -3.23 -17.56
N ASN A 137 21.77 -4.27 -18.37
CA ASN A 137 21.37 -4.16 -19.78
C ASN A 137 19.84 -4.01 -19.98
N HIS A 138 19.05 -4.05 -18.91
CA HIS A 138 17.60 -3.93 -18.99
C HIS A 138 17.16 -2.46 -19.12
N LYS A 139 16.02 -2.25 -19.75
CA LYS A 139 15.34 -0.95 -19.81
C LYS A 139 14.22 -0.90 -18.78
N ILE A 140 14.11 0.23 -18.07
CA ILE A 140 13.00 0.48 -17.14
C ILE A 140 12.04 1.50 -17.71
N VAL A 141 10.74 1.19 -17.67
CA VAL A 141 9.66 2.06 -18.13
C VAL A 141 8.68 2.38 -17.00
N PRO A 142 8.07 3.58 -16.98
CA PRO A 142 7.17 3.98 -15.90
C PRO A 142 5.86 3.18 -15.94
N LEU A 143 5.42 2.72 -14.76
CA LEU A 143 4.16 2.03 -14.55
C LEU A 143 3.36 2.65 -13.41
N ARG A 144 2.16 3.14 -13.72
CA ARG A 144 1.26 3.85 -12.79
C ARG A 144 -0.17 3.35 -12.87
N GLY A 145 -0.92 3.62 -11.80
CA GLY A 145 -2.30 3.19 -11.60
C GLY A 145 -2.46 2.34 -10.34
N ASN A 146 -3.68 1.86 -10.08
CA ASN A 146 -3.94 0.81 -9.10
C ASN A 146 -3.45 -0.57 -9.63
N VAL A 147 -3.56 -1.63 -8.84
CA VAL A 147 -3.04 -2.96 -9.22
C VAL A 147 -3.66 -3.47 -10.53
N GLY A 148 -4.99 -3.45 -10.65
CA GLY A 148 -5.69 -3.92 -11.85
C GLY A 148 -5.31 -3.14 -13.13
N THR A 149 -5.28 -1.80 -13.05
CA THR A 149 -4.86 -0.97 -14.20
C THR A 149 -3.41 -1.23 -14.61
N ARG A 150 -2.52 -1.50 -13.65
CA ARG A 150 -1.11 -1.84 -13.95
C ARG A 150 -0.98 -3.20 -14.64
N ILE A 151 -1.76 -4.20 -14.22
CA ILE A 151 -1.79 -5.51 -14.89
C ILE A 151 -2.33 -5.36 -16.32
N ASN A 152 -3.39 -4.59 -16.50
CA ASN A 152 -3.91 -4.30 -17.84
C ASN A 152 -2.88 -3.58 -18.72
N LYS A 153 -2.11 -2.64 -18.16
CA LYS A 153 -1.01 -1.99 -18.88
C LYS A 153 0.10 -2.97 -19.23
N LEU A 154 0.50 -3.87 -18.32
CA LEU A 154 1.47 -4.92 -18.61
C LEU A 154 1.03 -5.78 -19.81
N ASN A 155 -0.25 -6.18 -19.85
CA ASN A 155 -0.77 -7.00 -20.95
C ASN A 155 -0.81 -6.26 -22.29
N LYS A 156 -1.19 -4.96 -22.27
CA LYS A 156 -1.40 -4.14 -23.47
C LYS A 156 -0.13 -3.55 -24.08
N ASN A 157 0.89 -3.28 -23.27
CA ASN A 157 2.12 -2.64 -23.75
C ASN A 157 3.13 -3.69 -24.23
N ASN A 158 4.10 -3.23 -25.03
CA ASN A 158 5.25 -4.03 -25.46
C ASN A 158 6.36 -4.04 -24.40
N TRP A 159 6.01 -4.50 -23.19
CA TRP A 159 6.94 -4.72 -22.08
C TRP A 159 7.08 -6.21 -21.81
N ASP A 160 8.24 -6.61 -21.32
CA ASP A 160 8.55 -8.01 -21.01
C ASP A 160 8.07 -8.41 -19.62
N GLY A 161 7.99 -7.43 -18.71
CA GLY A 161 7.52 -7.67 -17.35
C GLY A 161 7.23 -6.41 -16.56
N ALA A 162 6.73 -6.59 -15.33
CA ALA A 162 6.48 -5.51 -14.40
C ALA A 162 6.63 -5.98 -12.95
N ILE A 163 7.05 -5.06 -12.06
CA ILE A 163 7.33 -5.39 -10.66
C ILE A 163 6.17 -4.97 -9.75
N PHE A 164 5.70 -5.89 -8.92
CA PHE A 164 4.59 -5.71 -7.99
C PHE A 164 4.98 -6.08 -6.56
N ALA A 165 4.24 -5.58 -5.58
CA ALA A 165 4.38 -6.06 -4.20
C ALA A 165 3.51 -7.31 -4.07
N LYS A 166 4.09 -8.42 -3.58
CA LYS A 166 3.40 -9.70 -3.45
C LYS A 166 2.10 -9.57 -2.64
N ALA A 167 2.19 -8.93 -1.47
CA ALA A 167 1.02 -8.65 -0.61
C ALA A 167 -0.15 -7.97 -1.33
N GLY A 168 0.10 -7.12 -2.33
CA GLY A 168 -0.99 -6.44 -3.06
C GLY A 168 -1.77 -7.40 -3.96
N LEU A 169 -1.08 -8.35 -4.57
CA LEU A 169 -1.67 -9.35 -5.46
C LEU A 169 -2.39 -10.44 -4.67
N ASP A 170 -1.76 -10.93 -3.59
CA ASP A 170 -2.34 -11.94 -2.70
C ASP A 170 -3.68 -11.47 -2.13
N ARG A 171 -3.77 -10.22 -1.69
CA ARG A 171 -5.00 -9.61 -1.15
C ARG A 171 -6.12 -9.55 -2.19
N LEU A 172 -5.78 -9.30 -3.44
CA LEU A 172 -6.74 -9.25 -4.54
C LEU A 172 -6.98 -10.63 -5.18
N SER A 173 -6.40 -11.70 -4.61
CA SER A 173 -6.45 -13.05 -5.18
C SER A 173 -5.94 -13.13 -6.62
N ILE A 174 -5.03 -12.23 -6.99
CA ILE A 174 -4.45 -12.18 -8.33
C ILE A 174 -3.23 -13.10 -8.35
N LYS A 175 -3.33 -14.20 -9.10
CA LYS A 175 -2.26 -15.19 -9.26
C LYS A 175 -1.71 -15.10 -10.69
N PRO A 176 -0.63 -14.31 -10.92
CA PRO A 176 0.03 -14.33 -12.22
C PRO A 176 0.57 -15.73 -12.51
N LYS A 177 0.51 -16.17 -13.78
CA LYS A 177 1.08 -17.46 -14.20
C LYS A 177 2.60 -17.43 -14.12
N ASN A 178 3.19 -16.36 -14.67
CA ASN A 178 4.62 -16.26 -14.88
C ASN A 178 5.17 -15.19 -13.95
N TYR A 179 5.61 -15.60 -12.76
CA TYR A 179 6.23 -14.69 -11.82
C TYR A 179 7.37 -15.33 -11.05
N SER A 180 8.26 -14.48 -10.55
CA SER A 180 9.33 -14.88 -9.65
C SER A 180 9.39 -13.94 -8.47
N VAL A 181 9.58 -14.51 -7.28
CA VAL A 181 9.80 -13.73 -6.05
C VAL A 181 11.21 -13.15 -6.08
N LEU A 182 11.32 -11.84 -5.87
CA LEU A 182 12.58 -11.11 -5.86
C LEU A 182 13.15 -11.07 -4.44
N ASN A 183 13.59 -12.23 -3.92
CA ASN A 183 14.15 -12.36 -2.57
C ASN A 183 15.40 -11.49 -2.33
N TRP A 184 16.13 -11.16 -3.38
CA TRP A 184 17.31 -10.28 -3.37
C TRP A 184 16.96 -8.79 -3.38
N MET A 185 15.70 -8.42 -3.66
CA MET A 185 15.27 -7.03 -3.70
C MET A 185 14.76 -6.60 -2.32
N ILE A 186 15.52 -5.73 -1.66
CA ILE A 186 15.18 -5.16 -0.36
C ILE A 186 13.82 -4.45 -0.48
N PRO A 187 12.80 -4.86 0.30
CA PRO A 187 11.45 -4.27 0.25
C PRO A 187 11.42 -2.78 0.58
N SER A 188 10.30 -2.13 0.24
CA SER A 188 10.04 -0.79 0.77
C SER A 188 9.78 -0.88 2.27
N ALA A 189 10.18 0.15 3.03
CA ALA A 189 9.79 0.30 4.41
C ALA A 189 8.26 0.11 4.58
N ALA A 190 7.88 -0.69 5.56
CA ALA A 190 6.52 -1.11 5.87
C ALA A 190 5.74 -1.80 4.73
N GLN A 191 6.41 -2.30 3.68
CA GLN A 191 5.73 -3.07 2.63
C GLN A 191 5.06 -4.32 3.21
N GLY A 192 3.81 -4.57 2.80
CA GLY A 192 3.01 -5.69 3.31
C GLY A 192 2.23 -5.37 4.59
N ALA A 193 2.54 -4.28 5.30
CA ALA A 193 1.81 -3.88 6.49
C ALA A 193 0.57 -3.03 6.15
N VAL A 194 -0.53 -3.29 6.86
CA VAL A 194 -1.74 -2.46 6.85
C VAL A 194 -1.86 -1.81 8.22
N ALA A 195 -2.10 -0.51 8.23
CA ALA A 195 -2.16 0.29 9.44
C ALA A 195 -3.47 1.07 9.54
N ILE A 196 -3.83 1.39 10.77
CA ILE A 196 -4.96 2.25 11.12
C ILE A 196 -4.43 3.51 11.76
N ALA A 197 -4.78 4.66 11.19
CA ALA A 197 -4.59 5.97 11.79
C ALA A 197 -5.87 6.44 12.47
N SER A 198 -5.73 7.15 13.59
CA SER A 198 -6.82 7.83 14.30
C SER A 198 -6.31 9.10 14.98
N LYS A 199 -7.21 9.86 15.62
CA LYS A 199 -6.82 11.01 16.43
C LYS A 199 -6.14 10.56 17.74
N LYS A 200 -5.09 11.28 18.14
CA LYS A 200 -4.32 11.00 19.36
C LYS A 200 -5.14 11.12 20.65
N ASP A 201 -6.10 12.04 20.67
CA ASP A 201 -6.92 12.35 21.83
C ASP A 201 -8.09 11.38 22.05
N ASN A 202 -8.39 10.50 21.09
CA ASN A 202 -9.46 9.51 21.22
C ASN A 202 -8.97 8.25 21.95
N LEU A 203 -8.68 8.40 23.25
CA LEU A 203 -8.07 7.36 24.08
C LEU A 203 -8.86 6.04 24.11
N ASP A 204 -10.19 6.10 24.13
CA ASP A 204 -11.04 4.90 24.18
C ASP A 204 -10.99 4.12 22.85
N LEU A 205 -11.05 4.82 21.72
CA LEU A 205 -10.85 4.19 20.40
C LEU A 205 -9.44 3.61 20.30
N ASN A 206 -8.43 4.34 20.77
CA ASN A 206 -7.04 3.92 20.64
C ASN A 206 -6.76 2.68 21.50
N LYS A 207 -7.39 2.53 22.67
CA LYS A 207 -7.36 1.27 23.45
C LYS A 207 -7.92 0.08 22.66
N ILE A 208 -9.04 0.26 21.96
CA ILE A 208 -9.64 -0.78 21.09
C ILE A 208 -8.71 -1.11 19.92
N LEU A 209 -8.17 -0.11 19.24
CA LEU A 209 -7.27 -0.33 18.11
C LEU A 209 -6.00 -1.08 18.54
N ASN A 210 -5.44 -0.73 19.70
CA ASN A 210 -4.27 -1.41 20.25
C ASN A 210 -4.54 -2.89 20.58
N SER A 211 -5.76 -3.27 20.96
CA SER A 211 -6.08 -4.67 21.30
C SER A 211 -6.10 -5.60 20.07
N ILE A 212 -6.32 -5.06 18.87
CA ILE A 212 -6.29 -5.81 17.59
C ILE A 212 -4.98 -5.63 16.81
N SER A 213 -4.03 -4.89 17.39
CA SER A 213 -2.73 -4.60 16.77
C SER A 213 -1.75 -5.76 16.95
N CYS A 214 -1.00 -6.06 15.90
CA CYS A 214 0.10 -7.00 15.93
C CYS A 214 1.37 -6.31 16.45
N LYS A 215 1.68 -6.48 17.74
CA LYS A 215 2.86 -5.86 18.39
C LYS A 215 4.18 -6.12 17.66
N LYS A 216 4.39 -7.36 17.19
CA LYS A 216 5.60 -7.73 16.43
C LYS A 216 5.72 -6.93 15.14
N THR A 217 4.64 -6.87 14.34
CA THR A 217 4.65 -6.12 13.08
C THR A 217 4.82 -4.63 13.36
N PHE A 218 4.12 -4.10 14.37
CA PHE A 218 4.20 -2.69 14.73
C PHE A 218 5.64 -2.28 15.11
N HIS A 219 6.32 -3.09 15.92
CA HIS A 219 7.73 -2.84 16.25
C HIS A 219 8.63 -2.84 15.01
N CYS A 220 8.51 -3.84 14.13
CA CYS A 220 9.32 -3.90 12.90
C CYS A 220 9.10 -2.68 11.99
N VAL A 221 7.85 -2.31 11.73
CA VAL A 221 7.56 -1.16 10.85
C VAL A 221 7.95 0.17 11.47
N GLN A 222 8.01 0.26 12.81
CA GLN A 222 8.53 1.44 13.48
C GLN A 222 10.04 1.59 13.24
N GLN A 223 10.81 0.51 13.38
CA GLN A 223 12.25 0.54 13.08
C GLN A 223 12.54 0.86 11.61
N GLU A 224 11.73 0.36 10.67
CA GLU A 224 11.88 0.65 9.24
C GLU A 224 11.56 2.10 8.85
N ARG A 225 10.89 2.86 9.73
CA ARG A 225 10.39 4.21 9.46
C ARG A 225 11.08 5.28 10.32
N ASN A 226 11.94 4.87 11.25
CA ASN A 226 12.75 5.75 12.10
C ASN A 226 14.00 6.26 11.37
#